data_AF-A0A6P0CFQ9-F1
#
_entry.id   AF-A0A6P0CFQ9-F1
#
_cell.length_a   1.000
_cell.length_b   1.000
_cell.length_c   1.000
_cell.angle_alpha   90.00
_cell.angle_beta   90.00
_cell.angle_gamma   90.00
#
_symmetry.space_group_name_H-M   'P 1'
#
loop_
_entity.id
_entity.type
_entity.pdbx_description
1 polymer ?
#
loop_
_entity_poly.entity_id
_entity_poly.type
_entity_poly.pdbx_seq_one_letter_code
_entity_poly.pdbx_strand_id
1 'polypeptide(L)'
;MPLDLWLAFVAASTALLLIPGPTVLLVLSYALSKGRSVAVASAAGVALGDLVAMSASLAGLGALVLTSATLFTALKWLGAAYLIWLGVKLIRSAPSGGLSVPESGSVTARHVFGHAAAVTALNPKSIAFFIAFVPQFITPAAPLLPQFAILVATFVGLAAINAFAYALLADRLRRVISRPSVITWITRAGGGALITMGILTTSLRRSVP
;
A
#
# COMPACT_ATOMS: atom_id res chain seq x y z
N MET A 1 -11.59 -10.06 -16.32
CA MET A 1 -10.66 -10.62 -15.31
C MET A 1 -11.42 -11.72 -14.57
N PRO A 2 -10.83 -12.91 -14.37
CA PRO A 2 -11.45 -13.98 -13.59
C PRO A 2 -11.78 -13.53 -12.16
N LEU A 3 -12.92 -13.99 -11.61
CA LEU A 3 -13.41 -13.54 -10.31
C LEU A 3 -12.51 -13.99 -9.16
N ASP A 4 -12.04 -15.23 -9.20
CA ASP A 4 -11.07 -15.82 -8.27
C ASP A 4 -9.78 -15.00 -8.21
N LEU A 5 -9.27 -14.58 -9.37
CA LEU A 5 -8.06 -13.75 -9.47
C LEU A 5 -8.29 -12.36 -8.86
N TRP A 6 -9.47 -11.78 -9.08
CA TRP A 6 -9.84 -10.49 -8.48
C TRP A 6 -10.03 -10.59 -6.96
N LEU A 7 -10.67 -11.64 -6.46
CA LEU A 7 -10.82 -11.89 -5.03
C LEU A 7 -9.45 -12.08 -4.35
N ALA A 8 -8.52 -12.80 -5.00
CA ALA A 8 -7.15 -12.92 -4.51
C ALA A 8 -6.44 -11.56 -4.44
N PHE A 9 -6.66 -10.69 -5.44
CA PHE A 9 -6.12 -9.33 -5.44
C PHE A 9 -6.69 -8.46 -4.31
N VAL A 10 -8.01 -8.54 -4.09
CA VAL A 10 -8.69 -7.85 -2.98
C VAL A 10 -8.09 -8.30 -1.64
N ALA A 11 -7.96 -9.61 -1.41
CA ALA A 11 -7.40 -10.15 -0.19
C ALA A 11 -5.95 -9.68 0.06
N ALA A 12 -5.10 -9.73 -0.98
CA ALA A 12 -3.73 -9.25 -0.90
C ALA A 12 -3.64 -7.74 -0.61
N SER A 13 -4.47 -6.94 -1.29
CA SER A 13 -4.53 -5.49 -1.12
C SER A 13 -4.98 -5.12 0.29
N THR A 14 -6.03 -5.77 0.80
CA THR A 14 -6.49 -5.59 2.17
C THR A 14 -5.39 -5.94 3.18
N ALA A 15 -4.71 -7.07 3.00
CA ALA A 15 -3.61 -7.48 3.87
C ALA A 15 -2.50 -6.41 3.90
N LEU A 16 -2.11 -5.84 2.76
CA LEU A 16 -1.10 -4.78 2.67
C LEU A 16 -1.54 -3.48 3.36
N LEU A 17 -2.80 -3.08 3.14
CA LEU A 17 -3.37 -1.82 3.63
C LEU A 17 -3.61 -1.82 5.14
N LEU A 18 -3.87 -2.99 5.73
CA LEU A 18 -3.99 -3.17 7.18
C LEU A 18 -2.66 -2.99 7.91
N ILE A 19 -1.52 -3.04 7.21
CA ILE A 19 -0.19 -2.81 7.81
C ILE A 19 0.02 -1.30 7.97
N PRO A 20 0.01 -0.76 9.20
CA PRO A 20 0.17 0.66 9.42
C PRO A 20 1.58 1.07 9.00
N GLY A 21 1.66 1.84 7.92
CA GLY A 21 2.89 2.44 7.39
C GLY A 21 2.93 3.96 7.59
N PRO A 22 3.94 4.64 7.04
CA PRO A 22 4.11 6.09 7.18
C PRO A 22 2.85 6.88 6.82
N THR A 23 2.17 6.50 5.74
CA THR A 23 0.92 7.12 5.27
C THR A 23 -0.21 7.04 6.29
N VAL A 24 -0.45 5.86 6.88
CA VAL A 24 -1.50 5.67 7.89
C VAL A 24 -1.18 6.44 9.17
N LEU A 25 0.08 6.45 9.59
CA LEU A 25 0.53 7.22 10.75
C LEU A 25 0.41 8.73 10.55
N LEU A 26 0.65 9.21 9.33
CA LEU A 26 0.44 10.60 8.95
C LEU A 26 -1.05 10.99 9.05
N VAL A 27 -1.95 10.17 8.52
CA VAL A 27 -3.40 10.40 8.61
C VAL A 27 -3.86 10.43 10.07
N LEU A 28 -3.41 9.47 10.88
CA LEU A 28 -3.68 9.44 12.32
C LEU A 28 -3.16 10.68 13.04
N SER A 29 -1.96 11.17 12.70
CA SER A 29 -1.43 12.42 13.27
C SER A 29 -2.32 13.62 12.99
N TYR A 30 -2.73 13.80 11.74
CA TYR A 30 -3.63 14.90 11.41
C TYR A 30 -5.00 14.75 12.05
N ALA A 31 -5.53 13.53 12.12
CA ALA A 31 -6.83 13.27 12.72
C ALA A 31 -6.86 13.56 14.23
N LEU A 32 -5.80 13.19 14.95
CA LEU A 32 -5.70 13.40 16.39
C LEU A 32 -5.31 14.84 16.77
N SER A 33 -4.60 15.56 15.91
CA SER A 33 -3.97 16.84 16.27
C SER A 33 -4.56 18.06 15.56
N LYS A 34 -5.33 17.90 14.47
CA LYS A 34 -5.77 19.02 13.60
C LYS A 34 -7.25 19.02 13.25
N GLY A 35 -8.03 18.10 13.82
CA GLY A 35 -9.47 18.02 13.63
C GLY A 35 -9.91 17.41 12.30
N ARG A 36 -11.22 17.18 12.19
CA ARG A 36 -11.83 16.32 11.16
C ARG A 36 -11.63 16.80 9.72
N SER A 37 -11.66 18.12 9.49
CA SER A 37 -11.48 18.69 8.13
C SER A 37 -10.09 18.38 7.57
N VAL A 38 -9.04 18.60 8.38
CA VAL A 38 -7.65 18.31 8.00
C VAL A 38 -7.43 16.79 7.87
N ALA A 39 -8.05 15.99 8.74
CA ALA A 39 -8.02 14.53 8.65
C ALA A 39 -8.60 14.02 7.32
N VAL A 40 -9.78 14.51 6.94
CA VAL A 40 -10.46 14.16 5.69
C VAL A 40 -9.63 14.59 4.47
N ALA A 41 -9.05 15.78 4.51
CA ALA A 41 -8.15 16.25 3.45
C ALA A 41 -6.90 15.34 3.33
N SER A 42 -6.33 14.88 4.44
CA SER A 42 -5.22 13.92 4.41
C SER A 42 -5.62 12.60 3.75
N ALA A 43 -6.78 12.03 4.11
CA ALA A 43 -7.28 10.77 3.55
C ALA A 43 -7.58 10.89 2.04
N ALA A 44 -8.16 12.01 1.61
CA ALA A 44 -8.35 12.30 0.19
C ALA A 44 -7.01 12.43 -0.56
N GLY A 45 -6.00 13.05 0.09
CA GLY A 45 -4.65 13.11 -0.43
C GLY A 45 -4.03 11.73 -0.60
N VAL A 46 -4.18 10.84 0.40
CA VAL A 46 -3.75 9.43 0.30
C VAL A 46 -4.38 8.73 -0.90
N ALA A 47 -5.70 8.83 -1.08
CA ALA A 47 -6.38 8.21 -2.21
C ALA A 47 -5.84 8.71 -3.57
N LEU A 48 -5.58 10.01 -3.70
CA LEU A 48 -4.94 10.57 -4.90
C LEU A 48 -3.51 10.05 -5.07
N GLY A 49 -2.73 10.00 -4.00
CA GLY A 49 -1.36 9.50 -4.05
C GLY A 49 -1.27 8.03 -4.47
N ASP A 50 -2.13 7.17 -3.92
CA ASP A 50 -2.23 5.76 -4.32
C ASP A 50 -2.69 5.61 -5.77
N LEU A 51 -3.65 6.43 -6.22
CA LEU A 51 -4.09 6.47 -7.61
C LEU A 51 -2.92 6.79 -8.55
N VAL A 52 -2.14 7.83 -8.24
CA VAL A 52 -0.97 8.24 -9.02
C VAL A 52 0.09 7.15 -9.00
N ALA A 53 0.49 6.66 -7.82
CA ALA A 53 1.54 5.65 -7.68
C ALA A 53 1.20 4.37 -8.42
N MET A 54 -0.01 3.84 -8.24
CA MET A 54 -0.39 2.56 -8.85
C MET A 54 -0.56 2.71 -10.36
N SER A 55 -1.19 3.79 -10.83
CA SER A 55 -1.34 4.05 -12.27
C SER A 55 0.01 4.21 -12.95
N ALA A 56 0.93 4.99 -12.37
CA ALA A 56 2.27 5.17 -12.90
C ALA A 56 3.07 3.86 -12.89
N SER A 57 2.97 3.08 -11.81
CA SER A 57 3.64 1.78 -11.69
C SER A 57 3.15 0.81 -12.77
N LEU A 58 1.84 0.69 -12.97
CA LEU A 58 1.26 -0.19 -13.98
C LEU A 58 1.51 0.28 -15.41
N ALA A 59 1.47 1.59 -15.66
CA ALA A 59 1.82 2.16 -16.96
C ALA A 59 3.29 1.90 -17.31
N GLY A 60 4.20 2.17 -16.38
CA GLY A 60 5.63 1.89 -16.53
C GLY A 60 5.91 0.40 -16.72
N LEU A 61 5.22 -0.45 -15.97
CA LEU A 61 5.32 -1.90 -16.13
C LEU A 61 4.79 -2.37 -17.48
N GLY A 62 3.66 -1.83 -17.94
CA GLY A 62 3.11 -2.13 -19.26
C GLY A 62 4.09 -1.78 -20.37
N ALA A 63 4.75 -0.62 -20.28
CA ALA A 63 5.81 -0.23 -21.20
C ALA A 63 7.03 -1.18 -21.14
N LEU A 64 7.45 -1.60 -19.93
CA LEU A 64 8.55 -2.55 -19.77
C LEU A 64 8.24 -3.93 -20.34
N VAL A 65 7.01 -4.42 -20.17
CA VAL A 65 6.57 -5.71 -20.75
C VAL A 65 6.65 -5.68 -22.27
N LEU A 66 6.32 -4.55 -22.89
CA LEU A 66 6.36 -4.39 -24.35
C LEU A 66 7.78 -4.17 -24.90
N THR A 67 8.76 -3.84 -24.05
CA THR A 67 10.11 -3.42 -24.49
C THR A 67 11.22 -4.36 -24.06
N SER A 68 11.18 -4.96 -22.86
CA SER A 68 12.25 -5.82 -22.34
C SER A 68 11.80 -6.78 -21.24
N ALA A 69 11.73 -8.07 -21.59
CA ALA A 69 11.48 -9.15 -20.63
C ALA A 69 12.57 -9.23 -19.53
N THR A 70 13.83 -8.92 -19.87
CA THR A 70 14.95 -8.90 -18.92
C THR A 70 14.78 -7.80 -17.87
N LEU A 71 14.46 -6.57 -18.27
CA LEU A 71 14.23 -5.47 -17.32
C LEU A 71 13.00 -5.73 -16.45
N PHE A 72 11.91 -6.23 -17.04
CA PHE A 72 10.73 -6.65 -16.28
C PHE A 72 11.09 -7.69 -15.21
N THR A 73 11.86 -8.71 -15.60
CA THR A 73 12.28 -9.77 -14.68
C THR A 73 13.19 -9.22 -13.58
N ALA A 74 14.19 -8.41 -13.91
CA ALA A 74 15.08 -7.80 -12.93
C ALA A 74 14.31 -6.94 -11.92
N LEU A 75 13.38 -6.12 -12.39
CA LEU A 75 12.55 -5.27 -11.55
C LEU A 75 11.60 -6.08 -10.65
N LYS A 76 11.03 -7.17 -11.17
CA LYS A 76 10.22 -8.13 -10.40
C LYS A 76 11.04 -8.74 -9.25
N TRP A 77 12.25 -9.20 -9.51
CA TRP A 77 13.14 -9.76 -8.47
C TRP A 77 13.56 -8.71 -7.45
N LEU A 78 13.90 -7.50 -7.89
CA LEU A 78 14.26 -6.39 -7.00
C LEU A 78 13.11 -6.05 -6.05
N GLY A 79 11.89 -5.92 -6.59
CA GLY A 79 10.69 -5.66 -5.79
C GLY A 79 10.37 -6.81 -4.83
N ALA A 80 10.53 -8.07 -5.26
CA ALA A 80 10.35 -9.23 -4.39
C ALA A 80 11.34 -9.24 -3.21
N ALA A 81 12.62 -9.00 -3.48
CA ALA A 81 13.65 -8.89 -2.45
C ALA A 81 13.35 -7.75 -1.48
N TYR A 82 12.87 -6.61 -1.99
CA TYR A 82 12.47 -5.47 -1.18
C TYR A 82 11.28 -5.80 -0.26
N LEU A 83 10.26 -6.51 -0.76
CA LEU A 83 9.11 -6.94 0.07
C LEU A 83 9.55 -7.90 1.19
N ILE A 84 10.43 -8.85 0.88
CA ILE A 84 10.99 -9.77 1.89
C ILE A 84 11.76 -9.00 2.95
N TRP A 85 12.68 -8.12 2.51
CA TRP A 85 13.45 -7.27 3.42
C TRP A 85 12.55 -6.42 4.30
N LEU A 86 11.53 -5.78 3.72
CA LEU A 86 10.59 -4.95 4.45
C LEU A 86 9.80 -5.78 5.46
N GLY A 87 9.35 -6.99 5.08
CA GLY A 87 8.63 -7.88 5.99
C GLY A 87 9.49 -8.35 7.17
N VAL A 88 10.76 -8.71 6.93
CA VAL A 88 11.73 -9.04 7.99
C VAL A 88 11.95 -7.84 8.91
N LYS A 89 12.09 -6.64 8.33
CA LYS A 89 12.24 -5.39 9.09
C LYS A 89 11.03 -5.14 9.99
N LEU A 90 9.80 -5.32 9.50
CA LEU A 90 8.59 -5.15 10.31
C LEU A 90 8.52 -6.15 11.47
N ILE A 91 8.88 -7.42 11.24
CA ILE A 91 8.87 -8.43 12.30
C ILE A 91 9.88 -8.09 13.42
N ARG A 92 11.08 -7.65 13.03
CA ARG A 92 12.18 -7.32 13.96
C ARG A 92 11.99 -5.99 14.69
N SER A 93 11.39 -5.01 14.03
CA SER A 93 11.21 -3.65 14.54
C SER A 93 9.79 -3.35 14.99
N ALA A 94 8.97 -4.38 15.23
CA ALA A 94 7.59 -4.22 15.70
C ALA A 94 7.55 -3.41 17.01
N PRO A 95 6.77 -2.32 17.10
CA PRO A 95 6.80 -1.43 18.25
C PRO A 95 6.37 -2.10 19.55
N SER A 96 7.24 -2.11 20.56
CA SER A 96 6.94 -2.63 21.91
C SER A 96 6.29 -1.59 22.84
N GLY A 97 6.35 -0.30 22.51
CA GLY A 97 5.86 0.81 23.32
C GLY A 97 4.59 1.49 22.81
N GLY A 98 3.88 0.89 21.84
CA GLY A 98 2.76 1.53 21.14
C GLY A 98 3.22 2.46 20.00
N LEU A 99 2.27 3.12 19.33
CA LEU A 99 2.57 4.08 18.25
C LEU A 99 2.76 5.49 18.80
N SER A 100 3.93 6.08 18.55
CA SER A 100 4.17 7.51 18.71
C SER A 100 3.66 8.25 17.47
N VAL A 101 2.67 9.11 17.66
CA VAL A 101 2.12 9.94 16.61
C VAL A 101 2.95 11.24 16.56
N PRO A 102 3.61 11.57 15.45
CA PRO A 102 4.37 12.82 15.35
C PRO A 102 3.46 14.02 15.60
N GLU A 103 3.94 15.03 16.35
CA GLU A 103 3.23 16.29 16.47
C GLU A 103 3.28 17.03 15.13
N SER A 104 2.13 17.54 14.69
CA SER A 104 2.05 18.40 13.51
C SER A 104 1.90 19.86 13.93
N GLY A 105 2.60 20.79 13.26
CA GLY A 105 2.45 22.24 13.43
C GLY A 105 1.09 22.75 12.92
N SER A 106 0.80 24.06 13.01
CA SER A 106 -0.41 24.62 12.38
C SER A 106 -0.33 24.44 10.86
N VAL A 107 -1.34 23.79 10.26
CA VAL A 107 -1.36 23.47 8.84
C VAL A 107 -2.78 23.60 8.28
N THR A 108 -2.88 23.96 7.01
CA THR A 108 -4.17 24.05 6.30
C THR A 108 -4.56 22.71 5.68
N ALA A 109 -5.86 22.47 5.50
CA ALA A 109 -6.37 21.26 4.85
C ALA A 109 -5.78 21.07 3.42
N ARG A 110 -5.64 22.17 2.66
CA ARG A 110 -5.05 22.13 1.30
C ARG A 110 -3.60 21.68 1.31
N HIS A 111 -2.79 22.20 2.24
CA HIS A 111 -1.39 21.80 2.37
C HIS A 111 -1.28 20.32 2.75
N VAL A 112 -2.11 19.88 3.70
CA VAL A 112 -2.14 18.48 4.16
C VAL A 112 -2.58 17.52 3.06
N PHE A 113 -3.57 17.89 2.23
CA PHE A 113 -3.96 17.10 1.07
C PHE A 113 -2.77 16.87 0.12
N GLY A 114 -2.07 17.94 -0.27
CA GLY A 114 -0.91 17.85 -1.17
C GLY A 114 0.25 17.07 -0.56
N HIS A 115 0.53 17.29 0.72
CA HIS A 115 1.56 16.57 1.46
C HIS A 115 1.26 15.06 1.54
N ALA A 116 0.03 14.69 1.92
CA ALA A 116 -0.39 13.29 2.00
C ALA A 116 -0.37 12.61 0.62
N ALA A 117 -0.77 13.31 -0.44
CA ALA A 117 -0.68 12.82 -1.81
C ALA A 117 0.76 12.55 -2.22
N ALA A 118 1.68 13.48 -1.99
CA ALA A 118 3.10 13.31 -2.32
C ALA A 118 3.76 12.16 -1.53
N VAL A 119 3.56 12.11 -0.21
CA VAL A 119 4.11 11.05 0.66
C VAL A 119 3.58 9.68 0.24
N THR A 120 2.31 9.58 -0.13
CA THR A 120 1.70 8.32 -0.56
C THR A 120 2.16 7.93 -1.96
N ALA A 121 2.19 8.88 -2.91
CA ALA A 121 2.65 8.63 -4.27
C ALA A 121 4.09 8.12 -4.32
N LEU A 122 4.92 8.58 -3.40
CA LEU A 122 6.34 8.21 -3.30
C LEU A 122 6.60 7.09 -2.28
N ASN A 123 5.56 6.40 -1.82
CA ASN A 123 5.70 5.38 -0.79
C ASN A 123 6.38 4.12 -1.36
N PRO A 124 7.62 3.80 -0.96
CA PRO A 124 8.37 2.70 -1.55
C PRO A 124 7.76 1.33 -1.24
N LYS A 125 7.01 1.19 -0.12
CA LYS A 125 6.25 -0.04 0.18
C LYS A 125 5.19 -0.29 -0.89
N SER A 126 4.37 0.73 -1.19
CA SER A 126 3.28 0.62 -2.17
C SER A 126 3.85 0.38 -3.56
N ILE A 127 4.86 1.15 -3.97
CA ILE A 127 5.52 1.01 -5.28
C ILE A 127 6.10 -0.41 -5.45
N ALA A 128 6.83 -0.92 -4.46
CA ALA A 128 7.38 -2.28 -4.55
C ALA A 128 6.29 -3.34 -4.66
N PHE A 129 5.17 -3.19 -3.94
CA PHE A 129 4.02 -4.09 -4.07
C PHE A 129 3.39 -4.01 -5.48
N PHE A 130 3.18 -2.80 -6.01
CA PHE A 130 2.62 -2.60 -7.36
C PHE A 130 3.47 -3.21 -8.46
N ILE A 131 4.78 -3.08 -8.33
CA ILE A 131 5.72 -3.57 -9.33
C ILE A 131 5.94 -5.08 -9.21
N ALA A 132 6.09 -5.60 -7.99
CA ALA A 132 6.46 -6.99 -7.77
C ALA A 132 5.26 -7.93 -7.75
N PHE A 133 4.18 -7.53 -7.10
CA PHE A 133 3.11 -8.44 -6.71
C PHE A 133 1.84 -8.29 -7.55
N VAL A 134 1.44 -7.06 -7.89
CA VAL A 134 0.25 -6.82 -8.73
C VAL A 134 0.27 -7.54 -10.09
N PRO A 135 1.42 -7.74 -10.78
CA PRO A 135 1.44 -8.43 -12.07
C PRO A 135 0.90 -9.86 -12.02
N GLN A 136 0.90 -10.49 -10.85
CA GLN A 136 0.38 -11.84 -10.65
C GLN A 136 -1.13 -11.92 -10.86
N PHE A 137 -1.84 -10.79 -10.71
CA PHE A 137 -3.29 -10.71 -10.87
C PHE A 137 -3.72 -10.29 -12.27
N ILE A 138 -2.78 -10.14 -13.21
CA ILE A 138 -3.07 -9.76 -14.59
C ILE A 138 -3.01 -10.99 -15.48
N THR A 139 -3.99 -11.19 -16.36
CA THR A 139 -3.97 -12.24 -17.39
C THR A 139 -3.28 -11.70 -18.65
N PRO A 140 -2.10 -12.21 -19.05
CA PRO A 140 -1.34 -11.66 -20.18
C PRO A 140 -2.03 -11.81 -21.53
N ALA A 141 -2.85 -12.86 -21.70
CA ALA A 141 -3.58 -13.14 -22.93
C ALA A 141 -4.79 -12.23 -23.16
N ALA A 142 -5.13 -11.36 -22.19
CA ALA A 142 -6.26 -10.44 -22.28
C ALA A 142 -5.77 -8.98 -22.35
N PRO A 143 -6.57 -8.05 -22.91
CA PRO A 143 -6.22 -6.64 -22.95
C PRO A 143 -5.83 -6.10 -21.56
N LEU A 144 -4.71 -5.38 -21.47
CA LEU A 144 -4.16 -4.91 -20.19
C LEU A 144 -4.96 -3.77 -19.58
N LEU A 145 -5.39 -2.79 -20.41
CA LEU A 145 -5.98 -1.55 -19.92
C LEU A 145 -7.23 -1.75 -19.04
N PRO A 146 -8.22 -2.60 -19.40
CA PRO A 146 -9.37 -2.87 -18.53
C PRO A 146 -8.97 -3.53 -17.21
N GLN A 147 -7.98 -4.42 -17.23
CA GLN A 147 -7.49 -5.08 -16.03
C GLN A 147 -6.78 -4.07 -15.10
N PHE A 148 -5.97 -3.18 -15.66
CA PHE A 148 -5.31 -2.12 -14.89
C PHE A 148 -6.32 -1.18 -14.25
N ALA A 149 -7.35 -0.77 -14.98
CA ALA A 149 -8.42 0.07 -14.45
C ALA A 149 -9.15 -0.59 -13.27
N ILE A 150 -9.49 -1.88 -13.38
CA ILE A 150 -10.12 -2.65 -12.30
C ILE A 150 -9.21 -2.73 -11.07
N LEU A 151 -7.92 -3.07 -11.27
CA LEU A 151 -6.95 -3.21 -10.18
C LEU A 151 -6.71 -1.88 -9.46
N VAL A 152 -6.53 -0.79 -10.21
CA VAL A 152 -6.36 0.57 -9.67
C VAL A 152 -7.59 1.00 -8.90
N ALA A 153 -8.78 0.90 -9.49
CA ALA A 153 -10.02 1.29 -8.84
C ALA A 153 -10.26 0.48 -7.54
N THR A 154 -9.98 -0.82 -7.58
CA THR A 154 -10.12 -1.71 -6.42
C THR A 154 -9.15 -1.30 -5.31
N PHE A 155 -7.85 -1.17 -5.61
CA PHE A 155 -6.85 -0.83 -4.60
C PHE A 155 -7.10 0.56 -4.01
N VAL A 156 -7.32 1.57 -4.87
CA VAL A 156 -7.55 2.96 -4.44
C VAL A 156 -8.84 3.05 -3.63
N GLY A 157 -9.89 2.33 -4.01
CA GLY A 157 -11.13 2.24 -3.24
C GLY A 157 -10.91 1.67 -1.85
N LEU A 158 -10.21 0.53 -1.75
CA LEU A 158 -9.85 -0.08 -0.46
C LEU A 158 -8.96 0.84 0.38
N ALA A 159 -7.96 1.48 -0.25
CA ALA A 159 -7.03 2.39 0.40
C ALA A 159 -7.74 3.64 0.92
N ALA A 160 -8.66 4.21 0.13
CA ALA A 160 -9.50 5.32 0.53
C ALA A 160 -10.39 4.95 1.71
N ILE A 161 -11.10 3.81 1.66
CA ILE A 161 -11.92 3.32 2.78
C ILE A 161 -11.06 3.20 4.04
N ASN A 162 -9.88 2.60 3.93
CA ASN A 162 -8.95 2.45 5.04
C ASN A 162 -8.49 3.81 5.60
N ALA A 163 -8.04 4.73 4.74
CA ALA A 163 -7.58 6.06 5.14
C ALA A 163 -8.70 6.90 5.76
N PHE A 164 -9.91 6.86 5.21
CA PHE A 164 -11.08 7.53 5.78
C PHE A 164 -11.50 6.91 7.11
N ALA A 165 -11.41 5.58 7.26
CA ALA A 165 -11.63 4.93 8.56
C ALA A 165 -10.62 5.45 9.60
N TYR A 166 -9.34 5.55 9.25
CA TYR A 166 -8.33 6.15 10.13
C TYR A 166 -8.60 7.62 10.44
N ALA A 167 -9.00 8.43 9.45
CA ALA A 167 -9.27 9.85 9.63
C ALA A 167 -10.52 10.12 10.48
N LEU A 168 -11.59 9.33 10.31
CA LEU A 168 -12.89 9.56 10.94
C LEU A 168 -13.05 8.84 12.28
N LEU A 169 -12.36 7.71 12.46
CA LEU A 169 -12.44 6.88 13.67
C LEU A 169 -11.16 6.94 14.50
N ALA A 170 -10.33 7.99 14.31
CA ALA A 170 -9.01 8.13 14.91
C ALA A 170 -9.01 7.92 16.43
N ASP A 171 -9.97 8.48 17.18
CA ASP A 171 -10.03 8.32 18.64
C ASP A 171 -10.31 6.87 19.08
N ARG A 172 -11.17 6.16 18.34
CA ARG A 172 -11.47 4.76 18.60
C ARG A 172 -10.31 3.86 18.18
N LEU A 173 -9.74 4.12 17.01
CA LEU A 173 -8.59 3.38 16.48
C LEU A 173 -7.35 3.61 17.35
N ARG A 174 -7.11 4.83 17.83
CA ARG A 174 -6.03 5.15 18.78
C ARG A 174 -6.09 4.23 20.00
N ARG A 175 -7.26 4.12 20.66
CA ARG A 175 -7.39 3.22 21.82
C ARG A 175 -7.05 1.76 21.51
N VAL A 176 -7.35 1.29 20.30
CA VAL A 176 -7.04 -0.07 19.87
C VAL A 176 -5.57 -0.24 19.51
N ILE A 177 -5.02 0.64 18.66
CA ILE A 177 -3.65 0.56 18.14
C ILE A 177 -2.59 1.05 19.13
N SER A 178 -2.97 1.84 20.14
CA SER A 178 -2.08 2.20 21.25
C SER A 178 -1.79 1.02 22.16
N ARG A 179 -2.55 -0.09 22.08
CA ARG A 179 -2.23 -1.32 22.80
C ARG A 179 -0.97 -1.94 22.16
N PRO A 180 0.15 -2.07 22.90
CA PRO A 180 1.41 -2.56 22.33
C PRO A 180 1.29 -3.93 21.67
N SER A 181 0.49 -4.82 22.27
CA SER A 181 0.24 -6.17 21.73
C SER A 181 -0.47 -6.14 20.37
N VAL A 182 -1.46 -5.25 20.20
CA VAL A 182 -2.23 -5.14 18.96
C VAL A 182 -1.35 -4.62 17.82
N ILE A 183 -0.63 -3.52 18.05
CA ILE A 183 0.26 -2.98 17.02
C ILE A 183 1.39 -3.95 16.70
N THR A 184 1.99 -4.60 17.71
CA THR A 184 3.03 -5.61 17.49
C THR A 184 2.50 -6.74 16.62
N TRP A 185 1.30 -7.24 16.91
CA TRP A 185 0.70 -8.35 16.16
C TRP A 185 0.37 -7.95 14.72
N ILE A 186 -0.30 -6.81 14.51
CA ILE A 186 -0.60 -6.30 13.16
C ILE A 186 0.68 -6.08 12.35
N THR A 187 1.70 -5.47 12.96
CA THR A 187 2.99 -5.22 12.30
C THR A 187 3.70 -6.53 11.93
N ARG A 188 3.71 -7.53 12.83
CA ARG A 188 4.32 -8.84 12.56
C ARG A 188 3.54 -9.64 11.51
N ALA A 189 2.21 -9.69 11.62
CA ALA A 189 1.34 -10.34 10.64
C ALA A 189 1.52 -9.70 9.25
N GLY A 190 1.58 -8.37 9.21
CA GLY A 190 1.92 -7.61 8.02
C GLY A 190 3.29 -7.96 7.45
N GLY A 191 4.32 -8.07 8.31
CA GLY A 191 5.64 -8.50 7.89
C GLY A 191 5.65 -9.92 7.30
N GLY A 192 4.91 -10.85 7.90
CA GLY A 192 4.71 -12.20 7.36
C GLY A 192 4.00 -12.19 6.01
N ALA A 193 2.97 -11.36 5.85
CA ALA A 193 2.29 -11.18 4.56
C ALA A 193 3.24 -10.65 3.48
N LEU A 194 4.06 -9.64 3.78
CA LEU A 194 5.05 -9.10 2.84
C LEU A 194 6.11 -10.13 2.44
N ILE A 195 6.63 -10.92 3.39
CA ILE A 195 7.55 -12.02 3.10
C ILE A 195 6.89 -13.03 2.17
N THR A 196 5.66 -13.42 2.48
CA THR A 196 4.89 -14.37 1.67
C THR A 196 4.68 -13.84 0.26
N MET A 197 4.28 -12.58 0.11
CA MET A 197 4.13 -11.93 -1.20
C MET A 197 5.44 -11.90 -1.99
N GLY A 198 6.56 -11.58 -1.34
CA GLY A 198 7.88 -11.59 -1.96
C GLY A 198 8.31 -13.00 -2.41
N ILE A 199 8.11 -14.02 -1.59
CA ILE A 199 8.38 -15.42 -1.96
C ILE A 199 7.47 -15.87 -3.10
N LEU A 200 6.16 -15.59 -3.04
CA LEU A 200 5.22 -15.91 -4.12
C LEU A 200 5.61 -15.23 -5.43
N THR A 201 6.18 -14.02 -5.34
CA THR A 201 6.71 -13.31 -6.52
C THR A 201 7.83 -14.05 -7.18
N THR A 202 8.76 -14.64 -6.42
CA THR A 202 9.88 -15.40 -6.99
C THR A 202 9.47 -16.81 -7.43
N SER A 203 8.53 -17.44 -6.72
CA SER A 203 8.11 -18.83 -6.96
C SER A 203 7.10 -18.98 -8.09
N LEU A 204 6.24 -17.99 -8.32
CA LEU A 204 5.32 -17.97 -9.46
C LEU A 204 6.13 -17.64 -10.72
N ARG A 205 6.76 -18.69 -11.27
CA ARG A 205 7.23 -18.73 -12.65
C ARG A 205 6.01 -18.54 -13.53
N ARG A 206 5.90 -17.40 -14.20
CA ARG A 206 5.16 -17.37 -15.45
C ARG A 206 6.11 -17.84 -16.52
N SER A 207 5.80 -19.01 -17.07
CA SER A 207 6.23 -19.41 -18.40
C SER A 207 5.83 -18.28 -19.34
N VAL A 208 6.80 -17.46 -19.75
CA VAL A 208 6.63 -16.58 -20.89
C VAL A 208 6.67 -17.53 -22.11
N PRO A 209 5.62 -17.60 -22.95
CA PRO A 209 5.74 -18.30 -24.23
C PRO A 209 6.78 -17.60 -25.12
#